data_AF-A0A3S6QYU3-F1
#
_entry.id   AF-A0A3S6QYU3-F1
#
_cell.length_a   1.000
_cell.length_b   1.000
_cell.length_c   1.000
_cell.angle_alpha   90.00
_cell.angle_beta   90.00
_cell.angle_gamma   90.00
#
_symmetry.space_group_name_H-M   'P 1'
#
loop_
_entity.id
_entity.type
_entity.pdbx_description
1 polymer ?
#
loop_
_entity_poly.entity_id
_entity_poly.type
_entity_poly.pdbx_seq_one_letter_code
_entity_poly.pdbx_strand_id
1 'polypeptide(L)'
;MAEKYTAEIVPLNAEKIGTAPHGAATFTIDGAQMKIHIDMFDTPANVQHWEHFHGFPDGKPAEIATAAQDANGDGFVDLPETEPVSGTTMVPFDAEPAKMHVPNDSYPVADAEGHYAYDKLVDLKELQTAFNAAFGSDDLQLDKRVIYIHGVPDTLKLPATVQGTVMNYDAHVTLPIAVGKIIKA
;
A
#
# COMPACT_ATOMS: atom_id res chain seq x y z
N MET A 1 15.41 1.13 -22.83
CA MET A 1 15.11 2.39 -22.11
C MET A 1 14.41 1.96 -20.84
N ALA A 2 14.78 2.54 -19.71
CA ALA A 2 14.12 2.23 -18.44
C ALA A 2 12.68 2.78 -18.46
N GLU A 3 11.74 2.01 -17.92
CA GLU A 3 10.38 2.49 -17.69
C GLU A 3 10.27 3.09 -16.29
N LYS A 4 9.62 4.25 -16.17
CA LYS A 4 9.45 4.95 -14.91
C LYS A 4 7.98 5.12 -14.59
N TYR A 5 7.65 4.92 -13.33
CA TYR A 5 6.34 5.17 -12.76
C TYR A 5 6.49 5.97 -11.48
N THR A 6 5.48 6.78 -11.17
CA THR A 6 5.42 7.60 -9.96
C THR A 6 4.04 7.56 -9.34
N ALA A 7 3.95 7.75 -8.03
CA ALA A 7 2.70 8.05 -7.35
C ALA A 7 2.92 9.21 -6.38
N GLU A 8 2.02 10.19 -6.40
CA GLU A 8 1.83 11.10 -5.29
C GLU A 8 0.93 10.40 -4.27
N ILE A 9 1.39 10.29 -3.03
CA ILE A 9 0.69 9.59 -1.96
C ILE A 9 0.02 10.64 -1.08
N VAL A 10 -1.31 10.57 -1.01
CA VAL A 10 -2.15 11.51 -0.28
C VAL A 10 -2.77 10.87 0.96
N PRO A 11 -3.08 11.65 2.01
CA PRO A 11 -3.64 11.10 3.24
C PRO A 11 -5.02 10.45 3.03
N LEU A 12 -5.28 9.38 3.81
CA LEU A 12 -6.60 8.79 4.03
C LEU A 12 -6.83 8.64 5.53
N ASN A 13 -8.07 8.78 6.00
CA ASN A 13 -8.41 8.72 7.44
C ASN A 13 -7.69 9.74 8.35
N ALA A 14 -7.01 10.75 7.78
CA ALA A 14 -6.14 11.69 8.49
C ALA A 14 -6.80 12.34 9.72
N GLU A 15 -8.03 12.82 9.57
CA GLU A 15 -8.78 13.45 10.67
C GLU A 15 -9.04 12.51 11.86
N LYS A 16 -9.14 11.20 11.61
CA LYS A 16 -9.40 10.19 12.64
C LYS A 16 -8.14 9.66 13.30
N ILE A 17 -7.05 9.53 12.54
CA ILE A 17 -5.79 8.98 13.04
C ILE A 17 -4.90 10.05 13.69
N GLY A 18 -5.17 11.34 13.44
CA GLY A 18 -4.48 12.46 14.08
C GLY A 18 -3.16 12.87 13.41
N THR A 19 -2.81 12.25 12.28
CA THR A 19 -1.69 12.65 11.42
C THR A 19 -2.17 12.77 9.96
N ALA A 20 -1.37 13.34 9.07
CA ALA A 20 -1.71 13.50 7.66
C ALA A 20 -0.63 12.87 6.76
N PRO A 21 -0.56 11.52 6.72
CA PRO A 21 0.53 10.84 6.05
C PRO A 21 0.54 11.11 4.55
N HIS A 22 1.67 11.51 4.03
CA HIS A 22 1.82 11.87 2.62
C HIS A 22 3.23 11.56 2.13
N GLY A 23 3.43 11.50 0.82
CA GLY A 23 4.73 11.14 0.27
C GLY A 23 4.72 10.91 -1.22
N ALA A 24 5.73 10.19 -1.69
CA ALA A 24 5.85 9.80 -3.08
C ALA A 24 6.44 8.41 -3.24
N ALA A 25 6.01 7.69 -4.27
CA ALA A 25 6.62 6.45 -4.71
C ALA A 25 7.20 6.62 -6.12
N THR A 26 8.32 5.94 -6.38
CA THR A 26 8.88 5.79 -7.71
C THR A 26 9.22 4.33 -7.97
N PHE A 27 8.94 3.90 -9.20
CA PHE A 27 9.28 2.58 -9.69
C PHE A 27 10.06 2.74 -10.99
N THR A 28 11.26 2.17 -11.06
CA THR A 28 12.09 2.19 -12.26
C THR A 28 12.39 0.76 -12.67
N ILE A 29 11.91 0.36 -13.85
CA ILE A 29 12.21 -0.93 -14.44
C ILE A 29 13.34 -0.73 -15.45
N ASP A 30 14.50 -1.33 -15.18
CA ASP A 30 15.66 -1.33 -16.06
C ASP A 30 16.17 -2.75 -16.28
N GLY A 31 15.89 -3.30 -17.46
CA GLY A 31 16.22 -4.67 -17.81
C GLY A 31 15.52 -5.68 -16.92
N ALA A 32 16.30 -6.45 -16.15
CA ALA A 32 15.80 -7.51 -15.27
C ALA A 32 15.48 -7.02 -13.84
N GLN A 33 15.68 -5.74 -13.55
CA GLN A 33 15.53 -5.20 -12.20
C GLN A 33 14.43 -4.13 -12.14
N MET A 34 13.71 -4.15 -11.02
CA MET A 34 12.79 -3.10 -10.64
C MET A 34 13.32 -2.44 -9.37
N LYS A 35 13.69 -1.16 -9.46
CA LYS A 35 13.98 -0.32 -8.29
C LYS A 35 12.69 0.32 -7.81
N ILE A 36 12.42 0.16 -6.52
CA ILE A 36 11.29 0.75 -5.80
C ILE A 36 11.85 1.71 -4.77
N HIS A 37 11.32 2.92 -4.73
CA HIS A 37 11.58 3.89 -3.69
C HIS A 37 10.27 4.52 -3.23
N ILE A 38 9.99 4.49 -1.94
CA ILE A 38 8.82 5.11 -1.31
C ILE A 38 9.34 5.98 -0.17
N ASP A 39 8.94 7.24 -0.13
CA ASP A 39 9.35 8.21 0.88
C ASP A 39 8.09 8.81 1.48
N MET A 40 7.90 8.64 2.79
CA MET A 40 6.69 8.98 3.52
C MET A 40 6.98 9.88 4.70
N PHE A 41 6.07 10.81 4.95
CA PHE A 41 6.13 11.83 5.99
C PHE A 41 4.81 11.89 6.74
N ASP A 42 4.84 12.45 7.96
CA ASP A 42 3.69 12.64 8.83
C ASP A 42 2.88 11.34 9.05
N THR A 43 3.54 10.18 9.01
CA THR A 43 2.94 8.91 9.37
C THR A 43 2.85 8.79 10.90
N PRO A 44 2.01 7.89 11.44
CA PRO A 44 2.10 7.56 12.86
C PRO A 44 3.52 7.11 13.25
N ALA A 45 4.17 7.90 14.10
CA ALA A 45 5.57 7.70 14.48
C ALA A 45 5.83 6.39 15.25
N ASN A 46 7.01 5.79 15.06
CA ASN A 46 7.43 4.53 15.69
C ASN A 46 6.50 3.33 15.43
N VAL A 47 5.74 3.36 14.34
CA VAL A 47 4.83 2.30 13.91
C VAL A 47 5.37 1.66 12.63
N GLN A 48 5.15 0.35 12.49
CA GLN A 48 5.37 -0.34 11.23
C GLN A 48 4.25 -0.03 10.25
N HIS A 49 4.60 0.31 9.01
CA HIS A 49 3.63 0.61 7.98
C HIS A 49 3.60 -0.49 6.93
N TRP A 50 2.52 -1.27 6.92
CA TRP A 50 2.26 -2.16 5.80
C TRP A 50 2.04 -1.34 4.54
N GLU A 51 2.70 -1.74 3.46
CA GLU A 51 2.60 -1.05 2.18
C GLU A 51 2.54 -2.03 1.02
N HIS A 52 1.63 -1.76 0.09
CA HIS A 52 1.36 -2.63 -1.05
C HIS A 52 0.96 -1.81 -2.26
N PHE A 53 1.03 -2.40 -3.45
CA PHE A 53 0.10 -1.98 -4.50
C PHE A 53 -1.15 -2.84 -4.51
N HIS A 54 -2.30 -2.22 -4.77
CA HIS A 54 -3.60 -2.82 -4.98
C HIS A 54 -4.01 -2.72 -6.45
N GLY A 55 -4.90 -3.61 -6.88
CA GLY A 55 -5.49 -3.56 -8.19
C GLY A 55 -6.54 -4.63 -8.45
N PHE A 56 -7.09 -4.61 -9.65
CA PHE A 56 -8.00 -5.65 -10.11
C PHE A 56 -7.25 -6.69 -10.95
N PRO A 57 -7.39 -8.00 -10.66
CA PRO A 57 -6.74 -9.05 -11.45
C PRO A 57 -7.12 -9.05 -12.94
N ASP A 58 -8.31 -8.54 -13.27
CA ASP A 58 -8.78 -8.37 -14.65
C ASP A 58 -8.13 -7.19 -15.39
N GLY A 59 -7.25 -6.42 -14.73
CA GLY A 59 -6.56 -5.29 -15.31
C GLY A 59 -7.42 -4.03 -15.47
N LYS A 60 -8.57 -3.94 -14.80
CA LYS A 60 -9.32 -2.67 -14.65
C LYS A 60 -8.45 -1.66 -13.89
N PRO A 61 -8.47 -0.36 -14.25
CA PRO A 61 -7.79 0.68 -13.48
C PRO A 61 -8.35 0.78 -12.06
N ALA A 62 -7.47 0.71 -11.08
CA ALA A 62 -7.76 1.06 -9.70
C ALA A 62 -7.82 2.59 -9.53
N GLU A 63 -8.69 3.03 -8.62
CA GLU A 63 -8.79 4.42 -8.19
C GLU A 63 -8.44 4.54 -6.70
N ILE A 64 -8.00 5.72 -6.30
CA ILE A 64 -7.74 6.00 -4.88
C ILE A 64 -9.06 6.02 -4.11
N ALA A 65 -9.08 5.40 -2.92
CA ALA A 65 -10.21 5.58 -2.02
C ALA A 65 -10.18 6.98 -1.41
N THR A 66 -11.37 7.44 -1.02
CA THR A 66 -11.62 8.73 -0.38
C THR A 66 -12.64 8.52 0.73
N ALA A 67 -12.96 9.55 1.52
CA ALA A 67 -14.04 9.48 2.50
C ALA A 67 -15.41 9.08 1.91
N ALA A 68 -15.60 9.11 0.59
CA ALA A 68 -16.81 8.62 -0.05
C ALA A 68 -16.95 7.07 0.00
N GLN A 69 -15.89 6.35 0.35
CA GLN A 69 -15.88 4.90 0.51
C GLN A 69 -16.28 4.43 1.91
N ASP A 70 -16.38 5.33 2.90
CA ASP A 70 -16.92 5.02 4.24
C ASP A 70 -18.41 4.62 4.09
N ALA A 71 -18.65 3.33 3.93
CA ALA A 71 -19.94 2.78 3.57
C ALA A 71 -20.83 2.60 4.80
N ASN A 72 -20.20 2.40 5.96
CA ASN A 72 -20.90 2.19 7.22
C ASN A 72 -21.13 3.50 8.02
N GLY A 73 -20.44 4.59 7.66
CA GLY A 73 -20.58 5.92 8.23
C GLY A 73 -19.91 6.10 9.59
N ASP A 74 -18.95 5.24 9.97
CA ASP A 74 -18.22 5.34 11.24
C ASP A 74 -17.07 6.37 11.18
N GLY A 75 -16.83 6.92 10.00
CA GLY A 75 -15.86 7.96 9.71
C GLY A 75 -14.48 7.42 9.37
N PHE A 76 -14.29 6.11 9.26
CA PHE A 76 -13.11 5.48 8.70
C PHE A 76 -13.43 4.91 7.32
N VAL A 77 -12.42 4.88 6.47
CA VAL A 77 -12.40 4.04 5.27
C VAL A 77 -11.51 2.86 5.60
N ASP A 78 -12.12 1.71 5.87
CA ASP A 78 -11.42 0.49 6.26
C ASP A 78 -11.02 -0.39 5.06
N LEU A 79 -10.31 -1.49 5.32
CA LEU A 79 -9.74 -2.32 4.26
C LEU A 79 -10.82 -2.83 3.28
N PRO A 80 -11.91 -3.50 3.71
CA PRO A 80 -13.01 -3.89 2.83
C PRO A 80 -13.63 -2.74 2.02
N GLU A 81 -13.70 -1.55 2.58
CA GLU A 81 -14.30 -0.38 1.92
C GLU A 81 -13.44 0.15 0.76
N THR A 82 -12.14 -0.12 0.75
CA THR A 82 -11.25 0.23 -0.38
C THR A 82 -11.42 -0.69 -1.59
N GLU A 83 -11.79 -1.95 -1.39
CA GLU A 83 -11.77 -2.98 -2.43
C GLU A 83 -12.61 -2.65 -3.68
N PRO A 84 -13.84 -2.08 -3.58
CA PRO A 84 -14.66 -1.81 -4.75
C PRO A 84 -14.04 -0.81 -5.73
N VAL A 85 -13.20 0.11 -5.25
CA VAL A 85 -12.58 1.16 -6.08
C VAL A 85 -11.11 0.88 -6.37
N SER A 86 -10.40 0.25 -5.44
CA SER A 86 -8.96 0.04 -5.53
C SER A 86 -8.55 -1.40 -5.87
N GLY A 87 -9.47 -2.34 -5.72
CA GLY A 87 -9.21 -3.76 -5.91
C GLY A 87 -8.49 -4.39 -4.71
N THR A 88 -8.01 -5.61 -4.93
CA THR A 88 -7.41 -6.45 -3.89
C THR A 88 -5.94 -6.08 -3.64
N THR A 89 -5.41 -6.41 -2.47
CA THR A 89 -3.98 -6.34 -2.16
C THR A 89 -3.19 -7.27 -3.07
N MET A 90 -2.11 -6.78 -3.67
CA MET A 90 -1.32 -7.55 -4.64
C MET A 90 0.11 -7.81 -4.17
N VAL A 91 1.02 -6.84 -4.29
CA VAL A 91 2.45 -7.04 -3.98
C VAL A 91 2.81 -6.25 -2.72
N PRO A 92 3.38 -6.89 -1.68
CA PRO A 92 3.91 -6.18 -0.53
C PRO A 92 5.24 -5.50 -0.84
N PHE A 93 5.44 -4.32 -0.27
CA PHE A 93 6.72 -3.61 -0.27
C PHE A 93 7.41 -3.83 1.09
N ASP A 94 7.68 -5.09 1.39
CA ASP A 94 8.35 -5.54 2.60
C ASP A 94 9.81 -5.93 2.33
N ALA A 95 10.43 -6.72 3.20
CA ALA A 95 11.79 -7.18 2.98
C ALA A 95 11.95 -8.10 1.76
N GLU A 96 10.90 -8.76 1.25
CA GLU A 96 10.99 -9.73 0.16
C GLU A 96 9.73 -9.72 -0.75
N PRO A 97 9.50 -8.66 -1.57
CA PRO A 97 8.26 -8.48 -2.34
C PRO A 97 7.85 -9.67 -3.21
N ALA A 98 8.83 -10.34 -3.83
CA ALA A 98 8.59 -11.47 -4.72
C ALA A 98 8.10 -12.74 -3.98
N LYS A 99 8.19 -12.79 -2.65
CA LYS A 99 7.58 -13.89 -1.86
C LYS A 99 6.06 -13.77 -1.75
N MET A 100 5.48 -12.60 -2.09
CA MET A 100 4.04 -12.36 -2.05
C MET A 100 3.40 -12.68 -0.67
N HIS A 101 4.19 -12.64 0.40
CA HIS A 101 3.74 -13.01 1.73
C HIS A 101 3.29 -11.76 2.47
N VAL A 102 2.06 -11.30 2.22
CA VAL A 102 1.55 -10.06 2.83
C VAL A 102 1.62 -10.05 4.38
N PRO A 103 1.17 -11.08 5.10
CA PRO A 103 1.01 -10.95 6.54
C PRO A 103 2.29 -11.28 7.33
N ASN A 104 3.16 -10.28 7.50
CA ASN A 104 4.42 -10.39 8.22
C ASN A 104 4.87 -9.04 8.84
N ASP A 105 5.95 -9.08 9.62
CA ASP A 105 6.50 -7.93 10.34
C ASP A 105 7.79 -7.35 9.72
N SER A 106 8.02 -7.50 8.41
CA SER A 106 9.24 -7.08 7.71
C SER A 106 9.09 -5.79 6.88
N TYR A 107 8.04 -5.01 7.16
CA TYR A 107 7.76 -3.72 6.54
C TYR A 107 8.54 -2.56 7.20
N PRO A 108 8.66 -1.40 6.54
CA PRO A 108 9.28 -0.20 7.11
C PRO A 108 8.64 0.24 8.42
N VAL A 109 9.45 0.84 9.28
CA VAL A 109 9.02 1.43 10.55
C VAL A 109 9.35 2.92 10.51
N ALA A 110 8.35 3.76 10.79
CA ALA A 110 8.55 5.20 10.88
C ALA A 110 9.42 5.56 12.08
N ASP A 111 10.23 6.60 11.92
CA ASP A 111 11.01 7.18 13.00
C ASP A 111 10.12 7.98 13.99
N ALA A 112 10.76 8.71 14.90
CA ALA A 112 10.06 9.49 15.92
C ALA A 112 9.33 10.71 15.34
N GLU A 113 9.70 11.14 14.14
CA GLU A 113 9.13 12.25 13.39
C GLU A 113 8.02 11.79 12.42
N GLY A 114 7.78 10.49 12.30
CA GLY A 114 6.81 9.94 11.34
C GLY A 114 7.34 9.90 9.92
N HIS A 115 8.67 9.87 9.74
CA HIS A 115 9.33 9.67 8.46
C HIS A 115 9.79 8.23 8.29
N TYR A 116 9.68 7.71 7.07
CA TYR A 116 10.46 6.56 6.63
C TYR A 116 10.75 6.62 5.13
N ALA A 117 11.81 5.93 4.74
CA ALA A 117 12.09 5.64 3.34
C ALA A 117 12.23 4.11 3.15
N TYR A 118 11.59 3.61 2.11
CA TYR A 118 11.75 2.24 1.63
C TYR A 118 12.51 2.26 0.30
N ASP A 119 13.60 1.53 0.23
CA ASP A 119 14.39 1.33 -1.00
C ASP A 119 14.59 -0.15 -1.24
N LYS A 120 14.12 -0.64 -2.39
CA LYS A 120 14.27 -2.03 -2.77
C LYS A 120 14.65 -2.21 -4.23
N LEU A 121 15.54 -3.16 -4.46
CA LEU A 121 15.84 -3.68 -5.78
C LEU A 121 15.28 -5.09 -5.85
N VAL A 122 14.37 -5.32 -6.79
CA VAL A 122 13.66 -6.59 -6.96
C VAL A 122 14.04 -7.20 -8.30
N ASP A 123 14.26 -8.52 -8.32
CA ASP A 123 14.35 -9.27 -9.57
C ASP A 123 12.97 -9.30 -10.23
N LEU A 124 12.86 -8.67 -11.39
CA LEU A 124 11.58 -8.50 -12.07
C LEU A 124 11.01 -9.86 -12.49
N LYS A 125 11.86 -10.81 -12.90
CA LYS A 125 11.38 -12.10 -13.38
C LYS A 125 10.83 -12.94 -12.23
N GLU A 126 11.48 -12.91 -11.08
CA GLU A 126 10.99 -13.56 -9.85
C GLU A 126 9.64 -12.97 -9.44
N LEU A 127 9.53 -11.63 -9.36
CA LEU A 127 8.30 -10.96 -9.00
C LEU A 127 7.17 -11.27 -9.99
N GLN A 128 7.43 -11.19 -11.30
CA GLN A 128 6.45 -11.52 -12.34
C GLN A 128 6.00 -12.99 -12.30
N THR A 129 6.91 -13.90 -11.97
CA THR A 129 6.57 -15.33 -11.80
C THR A 129 5.64 -15.53 -10.62
N ALA A 130 5.94 -14.89 -9.48
CA ALA A 130 5.10 -14.95 -8.29
C ALA A 130 3.74 -14.26 -8.51
N PHE A 131 3.74 -13.11 -9.19
CA PHE A 131 2.53 -12.37 -9.55
C PHE A 131 1.62 -13.19 -10.47
N ASN A 132 2.19 -13.88 -11.47
CA ASN A 132 1.42 -14.80 -12.32
C ASN A 132 0.86 -16.00 -11.55
N ALA A 133 1.63 -16.56 -10.61
CA ALA A 133 1.14 -17.64 -9.77
C ALA A 133 -0.05 -17.20 -8.89
N ALA A 134 -0.05 -15.94 -8.42
CA ALA A 134 -1.10 -15.40 -7.57
C ALA A 134 -2.33 -14.88 -8.36
N PHE A 135 -2.13 -14.23 -9.51
CA PHE A 135 -3.16 -13.46 -10.21
C PHE A 135 -3.37 -13.85 -11.68
N GLY A 136 -2.62 -14.82 -12.21
CA GLY A 136 -2.80 -15.36 -13.56
C GLY A 136 -2.29 -14.47 -14.70
N SER A 137 -1.49 -13.45 -14.40
CA SER A 137 -0.77 -12.63 -15.37
C SER A 137 0.62 -12.30 -14.86
N ASP A 138 1.62 -12.21 -15.74
CA ASP A 138 2.96 -11.70 -15.43
C ASP A 138 3.13 -10.20 -15.75
N ASP A 139 2.08 -9.56 -16.25
CA ASP A 139 2.04 -8.11 -16.47
C ASP A 139 1.55 -7.39 -15.20
N LEU A 140 2.47 -6.71 -14.52
CA LEU A 140 2.19 -5.97 -13.29
C LEU A 140 1.19 -4.82 -13.52
N GLN A 141 1.15 -4.25 -14.74
CA GLN A 141 0.31 -3.10 -15.14
C GLN A 141 0.34 -1.96 -14.09
N LEU A 142 1.54 -1.52 -13.70
CA LEU A 142 1.74 -0.58 -12.59
C LEU A 142 0.91 0.70 -12.74
N ASP A 143 0.73 1.21 -13.95
CA ASP A 143 -0.10 2.40 -14.27
C ASP A 143 -1.61 2.20 -14.08
N LYS A 144 -2.05 0.99 -13.73
CA LYS A 144 -3.43 0.66 -13.37
C LYS A 144 -3.60 0.30 -11.90
N ARG A 145 -2.57 0.52 -11.09
CA ARG A 145 -2.54 0.20 -9.65
C ARG A 145 -2.58 1.45 -8.80
N VAL A 146 -2.91 1.25 -7.54
CA VAL A 146 -2.72 2.26 -6.48
C VAL A 146 -1.79 1.70 -5.42
N ILE A 147 -0.98 2.55 -4.81
CA ILE A 147 -0.22 2.21 -3.61
C ILE A 147 -1.07 2.54 -2.39
N TYR A 148 -1.07 1.67 -1.38
CA TYR A 148 -1.60 1.94 -0.05
C TYR A 148 -0.51 1.84 1.00
N ILE A 149 -0.60 2.73 1.98
CA ILE A 149 0.14 2.69 3.23
C ILE A 149 -0.87 2.47 4.34
N HIS A 150 -0.57 1.56 5.25
CA HIS A 150 -1.42 1.18 6.37
C HIS A 150 -0.68 1.34 7.69
N GLY A 151 -1.39 1.17 8.79
CA GLY A 151 -0.78 1.04 10.11
C GLY A 151 -0.99 2.27 10.98
N VAL A 152 -1.61 2.06 12.12
CA VAL A 152 -1.77 3.00 13.23
C VAL A 152 -1.29 2.34 14.52
N PRO A 153 -0.95 3.10 15.57
CA PRO A 153 -0.52 2.50 16.84
C PRO A 153 -1.68 1.78 17.51
N ASP A 154 -1.41 0.67 18.20
CA ASP A 154 -2.39 -0.08 19.01
C ASP A 154 -3.08 0.76 20.10
N THR A 155 -2.50 1.91 20.44
CA THR A 155 -3.09 2.87 21.40
C THR A 155 -4.24 3.68 20.81
N LEU A 156 -4.36 3.76 19.47
CA LEU A 156 -5.46 4.43 18.81
C LEU A 156 -6.72 3.60 19.00
N LYS A 157 -7.77 4.17 19.57
CA LYS A 157 -9.03 3.44 19.77
C LYS A 157 -9.83 3.38 18.48
N LEU A 158 -9.80 2.24 17.81
CA LEU A 158 -10.66 1.98 16.66
C LEU A 158 -12.06 1.53 17.12
N PRO A 159 -13.15 2.06 16.51
CA PRO A 159 -14.48 1.49 16.67
C PRO A 159 -14.51 0.00 16.26
N ALA A 160 -15.36 -0.79 16.90
CA ALA A 160 -15.53 -2.21 16.56
C ALA A 160 -16.11 -2.44 15.14
N THR A 161 -16.59 -1.38 14.50
CA THR A 161 -17.10 -1.38 13.12
C THR A 161 -15.98 -1.30 12.08
N VAL A 162 -14.77 -0.85 12.46
CA VAL A 162 -13.60 -0.83 11.57
C VAL A 162 -13.12 -2.25 11.35
N GLN A 163 -13.16 -2.70 10.10
CA GLN A 163 -12.78 -4.05 9.68
C GLN A 163 -11.36 -4.08 9.11
N GLY A 164 -10.88 -5.30 8.82
CA GLY A 164 -9.58 -5.50 8.19
C GLY A 164 -8.71 -6.58 8.81
N THR A 165 -9.25 -7.47 9.65
CA THR A 165 -8.44 -8.57 10.19
C THR A 165 -7.87 -9.45 9.07
N VAL A 166 -6.54 -9.55 9.01
CA VAL A 166 -5.80 -10.44 8.11
C VAL A 166 -4.99 -11.42 8.95
N MET A 167 -5.42 -12.69 8.97
CA MET A 167 -4.86 -13.72 9.86
C MET A 167 -4.86 -13.28 11.34
N ASN A 168 -3.68 -13.06 11.93
CA ASN A 168 -3.49 -12.62 13.31
C ASN A 168 -3.31 -11.10 13.45
N TYR A 169 -3.33 -10.35 12.36
CA TYR A 169 -3.22 -8.89 12.34
C TYR A 169 -4.62 -8.27 12.34
N ASP A 170 -4.84 -7.27 13.19
CA ASP A 170 -6.13 -6.59 13.31
C ASP A 170 -6.16 -5.27 12.49
N ALA A 171 -7.25 -4.52 12.67
CA ALA A 171 -7.46 -3.26 11.97
C ALA A 171 -6.39 -2.20 12.24
N HIS A 172 -5.63 -2.25 13.36
CA HIS A 172 -4.56 -1.28 13.58
C HIS A 172 -3.45 -1.43 12.55
N VAL A 173 -3.15 -2.65 12.13
CA VAL A 173 -2.11 -2.93 11.14
C VAL A 173 -2.61 -2.67 9.73
N THR A 174 -3.87 -2.98 9.45
CA THR A 174 -4.43 -2.96 8.09
C THR A 174 -5.22 -1.71 7.75
N LEU A 175 -5.49 -0.80 8.71
CA LEU A 175 -6.22 0.44 8.41
C LEU A 175 -5.39 1.27 7.43
N PRO A 176 -5.93 1.61 6.24
CA PRO A 176 -5.21 2.45 5.31
C PRO A 176 -5.13 3.89 5.81
N ILE A 177 -3.93 4.45 5.76
CA ILE A 177 -3.60 5.80 6.25
C ILE A 177 -3.19 6.75 5.11
N ALA A 178 -2.82 6.20 3.95
CA ALA A 178 -2.51 6.96 2.76
C ALA A 178 -2.69 6.11 1.50
N VAL A 179 -2.90 6.78 0.38
CA VAL A 179 -3.11 6.13 -0.92
C VAL A 179 -2.57 7.00 -2.06
N GLY A 180 -2.04 6.38 -3.11
CA GLY A 180 -1.54 7.10 -4.28
C GLY A 180 -1.82 6.35 -5.59
N LYS A 181 -2.20 7.07 -6.65
CA LYS A 181 -2.34 6.46 -7.97
C LYS A 181 -0.99 6.35 -8.65
N ILE A 182 -0.63 5.16 -9.10
CA ILE A 182 0.60 4.94 -9.84
C ILE A 182 0.35 5.33 -11.30
N ILE A 183 1.18 6.22 -11.82
CA ILE A 183 1.12 6.71 -13.20
C ILE A 183 2.46 6.47 -13.89
N LYS A 184 2.42 6.26 -15.21
CA LYS A 184 3.63 6.22 -16.03
C LYS A 184 4.20 7.63 -16.17
N ALA A 185 5.52 7.77 -15.96
CA ALA A 185 6.25 9.04 -15.98
C ALA A 185 7.11 9.24 -17.23
#